data_AF-A0A6C0F6B5-F1
#
_entry.id   AF-A0A6C0F6B5-F1
#
_cell.length_a   1.000
_cell.length_b   1.000
_cell.length_c   1.000
_cell.angle_alpha   90.00
_cell.angle_beta   90.00
_cell.angle_gamma   90.00
#
_symmetry.space_group_name_H-M   'P 1'
#
loop_
_entity.id
_entity.type
_entity.pdbx_description
1 polymer ?
#
loop_
_entity_poly.entity_id
_entity_poly.type
_entity_poly.pdbx_seq_one_letter_code
_entity_poly.pdbx_strand_id
1 'polypeptide(L)'
;MNTIYKNSNDTIKEIIINLGSCLFMKLEWDRLDDGEILKRYSNNSEHDYIDQIRAEYEGKINNIIQNNEMINNGLRGRINELELNKEKYIKEALVNVEKISNLEKENLINELEMFKEKDRLTSLIENKICDKKEFNNPTEQGDYVEKIFDEIINDGLTYDTKAIISDTSDTGGSGDRIIKFSNGVVIMIEVKNKDVIKKSDIDEFKKCYEKDFRENKIDCALFFSYRTPQIPNVCKAIIPHYLDDSKVVYYGLNDNLTKPQKRLEMESIIEKLYYIHNEKKTEKMSKDVSNMNIYNNYLSELNENKIYYNKKLKENQKDIKLYEGKISENDKQLNNLYREIQENNINVDPSLLDDKLYRQNLIKRVKEWKDSSKNGRKKEWRKYCSEELKLSESDRNKIKNIKVNELS
;
A
#
# COMPACT_ATOMS: atom_id res chain seq x y z
N MET A 1 20.45 77.78 31.02
CA MET A 1 21.21 79.04 31.21
C MET A 1 22.53 78.68 31.86
N ASN A 2 23.62 78.81 31.10
CA ASN A 2 24.97 78.44 31.53
C ASN A 2 25.33 79.10 32.86
N THR A 3 25.90 78.32 33.78
CA THR A 3 26.47 78.77 35.06
C THR A 3 27.43 79.94 34.88
N ILE A 4 28.08 80.02 33.72
CA ILE A 4 28.99 81.08 33.31
C ILE A 4 28.24 82.40 33.08
N TYR A 5 27.16 82.42 32.30
CA TYR A 5 26.36 83.64 32.06
C TYR A 5 25.85 84.28 33.37
N LYS A 6 25.53 83.46 34.39
CA LYS A 6 25.08 83.97 35.70
C LYS A 6 26.21 84.58 36.54
N ASN A 7 27.44 84.11 36.36
CA ASN A 7 28.59 84.48 37.19
C ASN A 7 29.53 85.48 36.50
N SER A 8 29.37 85.73 35.20
CA SER A 8 30.14 86.72 34.44
C SER A 8 29.66 88.15 34.67
N ASN A 9 30.53 89.12 34.39
CA ASN A 9 30.16 90.54 34.37
C ASN A 9 29.23 90.89 33.19
N ASP A 10 28.58 92.07 33.24
CA ASP A 10 27.54 92.43 32.27
C ASP A 10 28.08 92.63 30.85
N THR A 11 29.34 93.04 30.67
CA THR A 11 29.97 93.15 29.36
C THR A 11 30.19 91.78 28.72
N ILE A 12 30.62 90.78 29.49
CA ILE A 12 30.77 89.40 29.01
C ILE A 12 29.40 88.78 28.71
N LYS A 13 28.37 89.08 29.50
CA LYS A 13 27.00 88.65 29.20
C LYS A 13 26.52 89.19 27.86
N GLU A 14 26.78 90.46 27.56
CA GLU A 14 26.44 91.07 26.28
C GLU A 14 27.20 90.43 25.11
N ILE A 15 28.48 90.12 25.29
CA ILE A 15 29.27 89.36 24.30
C ILE A 15 28.69 87.95 24.07
N ILE A 16 28.29 87.25 25.13
CA ILE A 16 27.65 85.92 25.03
C ILE A 16 26.31 86.02 24.30
N ILE A 17 25.55 87.10 24.50
CA ILE A 17 24.29 87.35 23.79
C ILE A 17 24.57 87.59 22.31
N ASN A 18 25.50 88.48 21.98
CA ASN A 18 25.79 88.88 20.60
C ASN A 18 26.36 87.73 19.77
N LEU A 19 27.34 86.99 20.30
CA LEU A 19 27.85 85.77 19.64
C LEU A 19 26.81 84.64 19.64
N GLY A 20 25.90 84.64 20.60
CA GLY A 20 25.03 83.51 20.92
C GLY A 20 25.77 82.44 21.73
N SER A 21 25.07 81.85 22.71
CA SER A 21 25.69 80.94 23.69
C SER A 21 26.33 79.69 23.08
N CYS A 22 25.84 79.22 21.93
CA CYS A 22 26.42 78.07 21.23
C CYS A 22 27.79 78.39 20.61
N LEU A 23 27.93 79.57 19.98
CA LEU A 23 29.18 80.01 19.39
C LEU A 23 30.22 80.25 20.47
N PHE A 24 29.81 80.92 21.55
CA PHE A 24 30.65 81.21 22.70
C PHE A 24 31.26 79.94 23.32
N MET A 25 30.44 78.90 23.53
CA MET A 25 30.92 77.60 24.01
C MET A 25 31.80 76.88 22.99
N LYS A 26 31.49 76.98 21.70
CA LYS A 26 32.24 76.27 20.66
C LYS A 26 33.63 76.86 20.41
N LEU A 27 33.79 78.16 20.65
CA LEU A 27 35.10 78.82 20.68
C LEU A 27 35.87 78.53 22.00
N GLU A 28 35.26 77.77 22.92
CA GLU A 28 35.75 77.44 24.26
C GLU A 28 36.01 78.67 25.15
N TRP A 29 35.29 79.77 24.90
CA TRP A 29 35.45 80.99 25.69
C TRP A 29 34.86 80.87 27.10
N ASP A 30 34.03 79.86 27.30
CA ASP A 30 33.47 79.46 28.58
C ASP A 30 34.56 78.95 29.56
N ARG A 31 35.77 78.66 29.06
CA ARG A 31 36.93 78.24 29.86
C ARG A 31 37.97 79.35 30.06
N LEU A 32 37.78 80.50 29.44
CA LEU A 32 38.70 81.64 29.53
C LEU A 32 38.25 82.58 30.65
N ASP A 33 39.19 83.37 31.18
CA ASP A 33 38.81 84.43 32.12
C ASP A 33 38.24 85.66 31.41
N ASP A 34 37.52 86.49 32.16
CA ASP A 34 36.84 87.69 31.64
C ASP A 34 37.78 88.64 30.88
N GLY A 35 39.05 88.76 31.29
CA GLY A 35 40.03 89.62 30.62
C GLY A 35 40.49 89.07 29.28
N GLU A 36 40.70 87.76 29.20
CA GLU A 36 41.02 87.05 27.96
C GLU A 36 39.87 87.08 26.95
N ILE A 37 38.63 86.94 27.42
CA ILE A 37 37.44 87.02 26.57
C ILE A 37 37.31 88.41 25.95
N LEU A 38 37.44 89.47 26.74
CA LEU A 38 37.37 90.85 26.25
C LEU A 38 38.45 91.14 25.21
N LYS A 39 39.68 90.69 25.47
CA LYS A 39 40.80 90.88 24.54
C LYS A 39 40.61 90.13 23.22
N ARG A 40 40.04 88.91 23.26
CA ARG A 40 39.74 88.14 22.05
C ARG A 40 38.62 88.79 21.26
N TYR A 41 37.55 89.22 21.93
CA TYR A 41 36.41 89.87 21.30
C TYR A 41 36.76 91.24 20.70
N SER A 42 37.66 92.01 21.34
CA SER A 42 38.09 93.31 20.81
C SER A 42 38.98 93.23 19.58
N ASN A 43 39.65 92.09 19.37
CA ASN A 43 40.67 91.93 18.32
C ASN A 43 40.12 91.34 17.02
N ASN A 44 38.90 90.82 17.01
CA ASN A 44 38.28 90.20 15.84
C ASN A 44 36.84 90.68 15.70
N SER A 45 36.38 90.88 14.47
CA SER A 45 34.97 91.16 14.25
C SER A 45 34.14 89.90 14.43
N GLU A 46 32.87 90.04 14.81
CA GLU A 46 31.92 88.93 14.91
C GLU A 46 31.86 88.10 13.60
N HIS A 47 32.05 88.75 12.45
CA HIS A 47 32.06 88.11 11.14
C HIS A 47 33.25 87.16 10.93
N ASP A 48 34.42 87.46 11.48
CA ASP A 48 35.62 86.62 11.34
C ASP A 48 35.41 85.24 11.99
N TYR A 49 34.70 85.20 13.12
CA TYR A 49 34.39 83.95 13.82
C TYR A 49 33.34 83.10 13.08
N ILE A 50 32.34 83.77 12.48
CA ILE A 50 31.31 83.10 11.70
C ILE A 50 31.93 82.48 10.44
N ASP A 51 32.82 83.19 9.76
CA ASP A 51 33.50 82.69 8.56
C ASP A 51 34.47 81.55 8.87
N GLN A 52 35.17 81.58 10.02
CA GLN A 52 36.01 80.47 10.47
C GLN A 52 35.19 79.18 10.68
N ILE A 53 34.02 79.28 11.30
CA ILE A 53 33.12 78.14 11.52
C ILE A 53 32.49 77.67 10.22
N ARG A 54 32.13 78.60 9.32
CA ARG A 54 31.63 78.24 7.99
C ARG A 54 32.68 77.43 7.23
N ALA A 55 33.94 77.88 7.20
CA ALA A 55 35.04 77.15 6.56
C ALA A 55 35.26 75.76 7.19
N GLU A 56 35.16 75.64 8.52
CA GLU A 56 35.24 74.33 9.21
C GLU A 56 34.11 73.39 8.76
N TYR A 57 32.87 73.87 8.69
CA TYR A 57 31.73 73.06 8.25
C TYR A 57 31.78 72.74 6.76
N GLU A 58 32.20 73.66 5.90
CA GLU A 58 32.42 73.41 4.47
C GLU A 58 33.48 72.32 4.27
N GLY A 59 34.57 72.36 5.02
CA GLY A 59 35.58 71.30 5.04
C GLY A 59 34.99 69.95 5.44
N LYS A 60 34.14 69.91 6.48
CA LYS A 60 33.44 68.68 6.89
C LYS A 60 32.48 68.17 5.82
N ILE A 61 31.72 69.06 5.17
CA ILE A 61 30.79 68.70 4.09
C ILE A 61 31.57 68.12 2.91
N ASN A 62 32.67 68.74 2.49
CA ASN A 62 33.50 68.25 1.39
C ASN A 62 34.11 66.88 1.70
N ASN A 63 34.59 66.66 2.93
CA ASN A 63 35.07 65.36 3.38
C ASN A 63 33.96 64.30 3.34
N ILE A 64 32.73 64.65 3.74
CA ILE A 64 31.59 63.74 3.65
C ILE A 64 31.28 63.39 2.19
N ILE A 65 31.30 64.38 1.28
CA ILE A 65 31.07 64.17 -0.15
C ILE A 65 32.12 63.21 -0.73
N GLN A 66 33.40 63.46 -0.48
CA GLN A 66 34.49 62.61 -0.95
C GLN A 66 34.39 61.17 -0.41
N ASN A 67 34.08 61.02 0.87
CA ASN A 67 33.87 59.71 1.47
C ASN A 67 32.68 58.98 0.83
N ASN A 68 31.57 59.68 0.58
CA ASN A 68 30.40 59.11 -0.07
C ASN A 68 30.70 58.69 -1.51
N GLU A 69 31.49 59.47 -2.26
CA GLU A 69 31.94 59.09 -3.61
C GLU A 69 32.80 57.84 -3.60
N MET A 70 33.76 57.74 -2.66
CA MET A 70 34.57 56.53 -2.49
C MET A 70 33.71 55.30 -2.17
N ILE A 71 32.75 55.44 -1.24
CA ILE A 71 31.82 54.37 -0.88
C ILE A 71 30.99 53.96 -2.10
N ASN A 72 30.43 54.92 -2.83
CA ASN A 72 29.61 54.66 -4.00
C ASN A 72 30.39 53.95 -5.11
N ASN A 73 31.65 54.33 -5.34
CA ASN A 73 32.51 53.66 -6.31
C ASN A 73 32.81 52.22 -5.88
N GLY A 74 33.07 52.00 -4.59
CA GLY A 74 33.25 50.65 -4.05
C GLY A 74 32.00 49.78 -4.19
N LEU A 75 30.82 50.34 -3.91
CA LEU A 75 29.54 49.65 -4.09
C LEU A 75 29.27 49.31 -5.56
N ARG A 76 29.53 50.23 -6.49
CA ARG A 76 29.42 49.98 -7.94
C ARG A 76 30.34 48.86 -8.40
N GLY A 77 31.59 48.84 -7.95
CA GLY A 77 32.53 47.77 -8.28
C GLY A 77 32.02 46.41 -7.81
N ARG A 78 31.48 46.35 -6.59
CA ARG A 78 30.92 45.11 -6.02
C ARG A 78 29.64 44.64 -6.72
N ILE A 79 28.80 45.57 -7.18
CA ILE A 79 27.62 45.24 -8.01
C ILE A 79 28.07 44.57 -9.31
N ASN A 80 29.04 45.15 -10.02
CA ASN A 80 29.54 44.59 -11.28
C ASN A 80 30.16 43.19 -11.09
N GLU A 81 30.90 42.98 -9.99
CA GLU A 81 31.47 41.67 -9.66
C GLU A 81 30.36 40.63 -9.40
N LEU A 82 29.31 41.01 -8.67
CA LEU A 82 28.16 40.15 -8.42
C LEU A 82 27.40 39.80 -9.71
N GLU A 83 27.27 40.74 -10.64
CA GLU A 83 26.64 40.51 -11.94
C GLU A 83 27.46 39.53 -12.80
N LEU A 84 28.77 39.71 -12.88
CA LEU A 84 29.67 38.77 -13.57
C LEU A 84 29.61 37.36 -12.98
N ASN A 85 29.60 37.26 -11.65
CA ASN A 85 29.48 35.98 -10.96
C ASN A 85 28.11 35.33 -11.23
N LYS A 86 27.03 36.12 -11.22
CA LYS A 86 25.68 35.64 -11.55
C LYS A 86 25.61 35.07 -12.96
N GLU A 87 26.19 35.74 -13.95
CA GLU A 87 26.24 35.23 -15.33
C GLU A 87 27.02 33.92 -15.43
N LYS A 88 28.13 33.80 -14.71
CA LYS A 88 28.91 32.57 -14.65
C LYS A 88 28.07 31.41 -14.08
N TYR A 89 27.38 31.63 -12.97
CA TYR A 89 26.50 30.61 -12.37
C TYR A 89 25.35 30.20 -13.29
N ILE A 90 24.76 31.15 -14.03
CA ILE A 90 23.70 30.85 -15.01
C ILE A 90 24.25 29.96 -16.13
N LYS A 91 25.44 30.27 -16.68
CA LYS A 91 26.05 29.45 -17.73
C LYS A 91 26.36 28.04 -17.24
N GLU A 92 26.90 27.89 -16.04
CA GLU A 92 27.17 26.58 -15.44
C GLU A 92 25.88 25.77 -15.21
N ALA A 93 24.81 26.43 -14.73
CA ALA A 93 23.52 25.79 -14.54
C ALA A 93 22.92 25.30 -15.88
N LEU A 94 23.00 26.10 -16.95
CA LEU A 94 22.51 25.72 -18.28
C LEU A 94 23.23 24.49 -18.83
N VAL A 95 24.57 24.45 -18.70
CA VAL A 95 25.37 23.28 -19.12
C VAL A 95 24.97 22.02 -18.35
N ASN A 96 24.67 22.15 -17.06
CA ASN A 96 24.24 21.01 -16.25
C ASN A 96 22.84 20.53 -16.63
N VAL A 97 21.89 21.44 -16.89
CA VAL A 97 20.55 21.10 -17.37
C VAL A 97 20.63 20.34 -18.70
N GLU A 98 21.47 20.78 -19.63
CA GLU A 98 21.66 20.09 -20.91
C GLU A 98 22.23 18.67 -20.74
N LYS A 99 23.21 18.50 -19.85
CA LYS A 99 23.75 17.17 -19.51
C LYS A 99 22.68 16.24 -18.93
N ILE A 100 21.86 16.73 -17.99
CA ILE A 100 20.77 15.96 -17.40
C ILE A 100 19.76 15.55 -18.48
N SER A 101 19.35 16.49 -19.33
CA SER A 101 18.41 16.21 -20.42
C SER A 101 18.94 15.15 -21.40
N ASN A 102 20.23 15.18 -21.72
CA ASN A 102 20.85 14.18 -22.58
C ASN A 102 20.87 12.78 -21.93
N LEU A 103 21.19 12.70 -20.63
CA LEU A 103 21.14 11.45 -19.87
C LEU A 103 19.73 10.87 -19.78
N GLU A 104 18.71 11.71 -19.56
CA GLU A 104 17.30 11.29 -19.55
C GLU A 104 16.88 10.73 -20.91
N LYS A 105 17.32 11.37 -22.00
CA LYS A 105 17.05 10.90 -23.37
C LYS A 105 17.71 9.54 -23.64
N GLU A 106 18.96 9.35 -23.22
CA GLU A 106 19.64 8.06 -23.34
C GLU A 106 18.95 6.97 -22.52
N ASN A 107 18.52 7.28 -21.30
CA ASN A 107 17.75 6.34 -20.47
C ASN A 107 16.42 5.94 -21.12
N LEU A 108 15.68 6.90 -21.69
CA LEU A 108 14.44 6.63 -22.42
C LEU A 108 14.67 5.74 -23.66
N ILE A 109 15.77 5.94 -24.38
CA ILE A 109 16.14 5.09 -25.52
C ILE A 109 16.43 3.65 -25.04
N ASN A 110 17.20 3.50 -23.96
CA ASN A 110 17.50 2.19 -23.37
C ASN A 110 16.22 1.48 -22.89
N GLU A 111 15.29 2.20 -22.25
CA GLU A 111 14.00 1.64 -21.85
C GLU A 111 13.19 1.16 -23.06
N LEU A 112 13.13 1.95 -24.14
CA LEU A 112 12.45 1.55 -25.37
C LEU A 112 13.06 0.30 -26.00
N GLU A 113 14.38 0.13 -25.96
CA GLU A 113 15.04 -1.09 -26.42
C GLU A 113 14.68 -2.30 -25.55
N MET A 114 14.67 -2.14 -24.22
CA MET A 114 14.20 -3.19 -23.31
C MET A 114 12.74 -3.58 -23.56
N PHE A 115 11.86 -2.61 -23.83
CA PHE A 115 10.46 -2.89 -24.18
C PHE A 115 10.35 -3.69 -25.48
N LYS A 116 11.12 -3.35 -26.53
CA LYS A 116 11.14 -4.12 -27.78
C LYS A 116 11.61 -5.55 -27.57
N GLU A 117 12.62 -5.74 -26.73
CA GLU A 117 13.11 -7.08 -26.39
C GLU A 117 12.07 -7.89 -25.61
N LYS A 118 11.38 -7.24 -24.67
CA LYS A 118 10.27 -7.84 -23.91
C LYS A 118 9.10 -8.22 -24.81
N ASP A 119 8.72 -7.39 -25.77
CA ASP A 119 7.67 -7.71 -26.74
C ASP A 119 8.07 -8.92 -27.60
N ARG A 120 9.31 -8.95 -28.09
CA ARG A 120 9.85 -10.12 -28.81
C ARG A 120 9.82 -11.38 -27.95
N LEU A 121 10.16 -11.28 -26.67
CA LEU A 121 10.11 -12.40 -25.73
C LEU A 121 8.67 -12.84 -25.47
N THR A 122 7.73 -11.89 -25.38
CA THR A 122 6.30 -12.15 -25.21
C THR A 122 5.74 -12.90 -26.40
N SER A 123 6.06 -12.49 -27.64
CA SER A 123 5.66 -13.23 -28.85
C SER A 123 6.29 -14.62 -28.93
N LEU A 124 7.54 -14.80 -28.45
CA LEU A 124 8.17 -16.12 -28.35
C LEU A 124 7.51 -17.00 -27.30
N ILE A 125 7.10 -16.41 -26.17
CA ILE A 125 6.34 -17.08 -25.12
C ILE A 125 4.94 -17.43 -25.61
N GLU A 126 4.24 -16.55 -26.28
CA GLU A 126 2.94 -16.84 -26.89
C GLU A 126 3.05 -17.98 -27.91
N ASN A 127 4.10 -18.02 -28.72
CA ASN A 127 4.33 -19.14 -29.64
C ASN A 127 4.74 -20.46 -28.96
N LYS A 128 5.29 -20.41 -27.75
CA LYS A 128 5.76 -21.61 -27.00
C LYS A 128 4.82 -22.08 -25.89
N ILE A 129 3.97 -21.18 -25.38
CA ILE A 129 3.09 -21.39 -24.22
C ILE A 129 1.61 -21.19 -24.60
N CYS A 130 1.32 -20.29 -25.55
CA CYS A 130 -0.04 -20.08 -26.05
C CYS A 130 -0.31 -20.92 -27.32
N ASP A 131 -1.60 -21.10 -27.57
CA ASP A 131 -2.16 -21.96 -28.60
C ASP A 131 -1.99 -21.32 -30.00
N LYS A 132 -1.80 -22.12 -31.06
CA LYS A 132 -1.56 -21.56 -32.41
C LYS A 132 -2.83 -20.83 -32.91
N LYS A 133 -2.72 -19.51 -33.15
CA LYS A 133 -3.83 -18.67 -33.62
C LYS A 133 -3.77 -18.30 -35.10
N GLU A 134 -2.59 -18.32 -35.71
CA GLU A 134 -2.39 -18.01 -37.13
C GLU A 134 -2.18 -19.29 -37.94
N PHE A 135 -3.02 -19.49 -38.96
CA PHE A 135 -3.01 -20.63 -39.88
C PHE A 135 -2.91 -20.13 -41.31
N ASN A 136 -2.22 -20.89 -42.17
CA ASN A 136 -2.04 -20.49 -43.57
C ASN A 136 -3.32 -20.71 -44.39
N ASN A 137 -4.17 -21.65 -43.98
CA ASN A 137 -5.44 -21.96 -44.63
C ASN A 137 -6.44 -22.62 -43.67
N PRO A 138 -7.75 -22.65 -44.02
CA PRO A 138 -8.79 -23.26 -43.18
C PRO A 138 -8.63 -24.76 -42.92
N THR A 139 -8.00 -25.50 -43.85
CA THR A 139 -7.75 -26.94 -43.68
C THR A 139 -6.74 -27.18 -42.57
N GLU A 140 -5.61 -26.45 -42.59
CA GLU A 140 -4.60 -26.49 -41.52
C GLU A 140 -5.19 -26.13 -40.15
N GLN A 141 -6.18 -25.24 -40.13
CA GLN A 141 -6.88 -24.83 -38.92
C GLN A 141 -7.79 -25.93 -38.34
N GLY A 142 -8.43 -26.74 -39.20
CA GLY A 142 -9.22 -27.92 -38.80
C GLY A 142 -8.31 -29.03 -38.28
N ASP A 143 -7.34 -29.44 -39.10
CA ASP A 143 -6.35 -30.50 -38.81
C ASP A 143 -5.66 -30.28 -37.46
N TYR A 144 -5.41 -29.01 -37.09
CA TYR A 144 -4.75 -28.68 -35.83
C TYR A 144 -5.52 -29.19 -34.61
N VAL A 145 -6.83 -28.95 -34.54
CA VAL A 145 -7.63 -29.32 -33.37
C VAL A 145 -7.96 -30.81 -33.38
N GLU A 146 -8.17 -31.38 -34.57
CA GLU A 146 -8.36 -32.82 -34.73
C GLU A 146 -7.14 -33.60 -34.23
N LYS A 147 -5.92 -33.13 -34.53
CA LYS A 147 -4.68 -33.72 -34.01
C LYS A 147 -4.59 -33.67 -32.48
N ILE A 148 -5.18 -32.68 -31.83
CA ILE A 148 -5.21 -32.64 -30.36
C ILE A 148 -6.11 -33.77 -29.82
N PHE A 149 -7.24 -34.07 -30.46
CA PHE A 149 -8.02 -35.26 -30.12
C PHE A 149 -7.23 -36.54 -30.37
N ASP A 150 -6.52 -36.62 -31.50
CA ASP A 150 -5.66 -37.77 -31.82
C ASP A 150 -4.60 -37.98 -30.73
N GLU A 151 -3.90 -36.92 -30.31
CA GLU A 151 -2.93 -36.97 -29.22
C GLU A 151 -3.57 -37.40 -27.89
N ILE A 152 -4.72 -36.84 -27.50
CA ILE A 152 -5.40 -37.19 -26.24
C ILE A 152 -5.72 -38.68 -26.18
N ILE A 153 -6.24 -39.26 -27.26
CA ILE A 153 -6.63 -40.67 -27.29
C ILE A 153 -5.41 -41.59 -27.40
N ASN A 154 -4.42 -41.23 -28.24
CA ASN A 154 -3.23 -42.04 -28.47
C ASN A 154 -2.26 -42.04 -27.27
N ASP A 155 -2.24 -40.97 -26.46
CA ASP A 155 -1.49 -40.93 -25.20
C ASP A 155 -2.11 -41.87 -24.13
N GLY A 156 -3.34 -42.33 -24.36
CA GLY A 156 -4.08 -43.26 -23.53
C GLY A 156 -4.95 -42.54 -22.50
N LEU A 157 -6.24 -42.87 -22.49
CA LEU A 157 -7.18 -42.33 -21.53
C LEU A 157 -7.09 -43.08 -20.20
N THR A 158 -7.13 -42.35 -19.09
CA THR A 158 -7.07 -42.92 -17.74
C THR A 158 -8.25 -43.85 -17.42
N TYR A 159 -9.40 -43.62 -18.06
CA TYR A 159 -10.64 -44.38 -17.91
C TYR A 159 -10.88 -45.43 -19.01
N ASP A 160 -10.09 -45.41 -20.09
CA ASP A 160 -10.11 -46.43 -21.14
C ASP A 160 -8.81 -46.46 -21.95
N THR A 161 -7.84 -47.24 -21.50
CA THR A 161 -6.51 -47.37 -22.12
C THR A 161 -6.52 -48.07 -23.48
N LYS A 162 -7.67 -48.60 -23.92
CA LYS A 162 -7.83 -49.33 -25.18
C LYS A 162 -8.69 -48.56 -26.19
N ALA A 163 -9.08 -47.32 -25.87
CA ALA A 163 -9.79 -46.47 -26.80
C ALA A 163 -8.94 -46.23 -28.07
N ILE A 164 -9.59 -46.22 -29.22
CA ILE A 164 -8.95 -45.92 -30.51
C ILE A 164 -9.68 -44.77 -31.19
N ILE A 165 -8.95 -43.96 -31.94
CA ILE A 165 -9.47 -42.86 -32.74
C ILE A 165 -9.14 -43.08 -34.21
N SER A 166 -10.09 -42.77 -35.09
CA SER A 166 -9.92 -42.86 -36.55
C SER A 166 -10.49 -41.64 -37.26
N ASP A 167 -9.78 -41.18 -38.28
CA ASP A 167 -10.27 -40.21 -39.25
C ASP A 167 -11.24 -40.89 -40.24
N THR A 168 -12.38 -40.25 -40.48
CA THR A 168 -13.48 -40.76 -41.30
C THR A 168 -13.91 -39.81 -42.41
N SER A 169 -13.16 -38.72 -42.60
CA SER A 169 -13.42 -37.66 -43.59
C SER A 169 -13.62 -38.19 -45.02
N ASP A 170 -12.99 -39.31 -45.40
CA ASP A 170 -12.99 -39.83 -46.77
C ASP A 170 -14.13 -40.80 -47.15
N THR A 171 -14.96 -41.29 -46.21
CA THR A 171 -15.83 -42.47 -46.46
C THR A 171 -17.34 -42.21 -46.61
N GLY A 172 -17.78 -40.94 -46.73
CA GLY A 172 -19.18 -40.62 -47.04
C GLY A 172 -20.13 -40.86 -45.85
N GLY A 173 -20.04 -39.97 -44.87
CA GLY A 173 -20.71 -40.02 -43.56
C GLY A 173 -19.70 -40.27 -42.44
N SER A 174 -20.02 -39.80 -41.23
CA SER A 174 -19.30 -40.00 -39.95
C SER A 174 -18.27 -38.97 -39.45
N GLY A 175 -18.49 -37.66 -39.64
CA GLY A 175 -17.76 -36.58 -38.92
C GLY A 175 -16.23 -36.53 -39.13
N ASP A 176 -15.58 -35.60 -38.44
CA ASP A 176 -14.11 -35.39 -38.55
C ASP A 176 -13.32 -36.53 -37.86
N ARG A 177 -13.80 -37.04 -36.71
CA ARG A 177 -13.19 -38.16 -35.98
C ARG A 177 -14.23 -39.12 -35.40
N ILE A 178 -13.86 -40.39 -35.29
CA ILE A 178 -14.60 -41.38 -34.48
C ILE A 178 -13.69 -41.93 -33.38
N ILE A 179 -14.19 -41.94 -32.15
CA ILE A 179 -13.60 -42.64 -31.02
C ILE A 179 -14.38 -43.94 -30.77
N LYS A 180 -13.68 -45.07 -30.67
CA LYS A 180 -14.24 -46.36 -30.25
C LYS A 180 -13.63 -46.77 -28.92
N PHE A 181 -14.46 -46.86 -27.89
CA PHE A 181 -14.08 -47.30 -26.56
C PHE A 181 -14.12 -48.83 -26.45
N SER A 182 -13.38 -49.38 -25.49
CA SER A 182 -13.28 -50.81 -25.24
C SER A 182 -14.55 -51.42 -24.63
N ASN A 183 -15.39 -50.60 -24.00
CA ASN A 183 -16.77 -50.97 -23.63
C ASN A 183 -17.75 -50.98 -24.83
N GLY A 184 -17.22 -50.76 -26.03
CA GLY A 184 -17.95 -50.75 -27.29
C GLY A 184 -18.84 -49.53 -27.49
N VAL A 185 -18.66 -48.45 -26.73
CA VAL A 185 -19.27 -47.14 -27.03
C VAL A 185 -18.53 -46.51 -28.21
N VAL A 186 -19.28 -45.93 -29.15
CA VAL A 186 -18.73 -45.25 -30.32
C VAL A 186 -19.20 -43.80 -30.37
N ILE A 187 -18.25 -42.86 -30.41
CA ILE A 187 -18.53 -41.41 -30.43
C ILE A 187 -18.02 -40.82 -31.74
N MET A 188 -18.90 -40.12 -32.46
CA MET A 188 -18.54 -39.25 -33.58
C MET A 188 -18.22 -37.85 -33.06
N ILE A 189 -17.17 -37.22 -33.61
CA ILE A 189 -16.77 -35.86 -33.28
C ILE A 189 -16.70 -35.03 -34.56
N GLU A 190 -17.35 -33.88 -34.53
CA GLU A 190 -17.24 -32.81 -35.52
C GLU A 190 -16.59 -31.61 -34.84
N VAL A 191 -15.49 -31.10 -35.40
CA VAL A 191 -14.63 -30.09 -34.82
C VAL A 191 -14.71 -28.81 -35.65
N LYS A 192 -14.94 -27.67 -34.98
CA LYS A 192 -14.89 -26.34 -35.62
C LYS A 192 -13.95 -25.42 -34.86
N ASN A 193 -12.87 -25.05 -35.52
CA ASN A 193 -11.91 -24.06 -35.04
C ASN A 193 -12.17 -22.71 -35.75
N LYS A 194 -13.21 -21.98 -35.33
CA LYS A 194 -13.62 -20.70 -35.93
C LYS A 194 -14.15 -19.75 -34.84
N ASP A 195 -14.01 -18.43 -35.04
CA ASP A 195 -14.51 -17.41 -34.09
C ASP A 195 -16.04 -17.39 -33.99
N VAL A 196 -16.71 -17.66 -35.11
CA VAL A 196 -18.16 -17.66 -35.21
C VAL A 196 -18.59 -18.94 -35.92
N ILE A 197 -19.43 -19.73 -35.24
CA ILE A 197 -20.08 -20.90 -35.82
C ILE A 197 -21.27 -20.44 -36.67
N LYS A 198 -21.40 -20.96 -37.89
CA LYS A 198 -22.50 -20.63 -38.81
C LYS A 198 -23.58 -21.71 -38.75
N LYS A 199 -24.79 -21.36 -39.15
CA LYS A 199 -25.91 -22.31 -39.27
C LYS A 199 -25.57 -23.48 -40.20
N SER A 200 -24.83 -23.22 -41.28
CA SER A 200 -24.38 -24.26 -42.22
C SER A 200 -23.51 -25.32 -41.55
N ASP A 201 -22.64 -24.95 -40.60
CA ASP A 201 -21.79 -25.91 -39.87
C ASP A 201 -22.67 -26.85 -39.01
N ILE A 202 -23.74 -26.32 -38.41
CA ILE A 202 -24.69 -27.10 -37.59
C ILE A 202 -25.55 -28.02 -38.46
N ASP A 203 -26.04 -27.52 -39.60
CA ASP A 203 -26.87 -28.28 -40.53
C ASP A 203 -26.08 -29.44 -41.18
N GLU A 204 -24.79 -29.25 -41.43
CA GLU A 204 -23.87 -30.29 -41.91
C GLU A 204 -23.68 -31.39 -40.86
N PHE A 205 -23.31 -31.02 -39.63
CA PHE A 205 -23.19 -31.94 -38.51
C PHE A 205 -24.47 -32.78 -38.31
N LYS A 206 -25.63 -32.11 -38.38
CA LYS A 206 -26.94 -32.76 -38.24
C LYS A 206 -27.19 -33.82 -39.29
N LYS A 207 -26.91 -33.52 -40.56
CA LYS A 207 -27.06 -34.50 -41.64
C LYS A 207 -26.16 -35.72 -41.44
N CYS A 208 -24.95 -35.51 -40.93
CA CYS A 208 -24.00 -36.59 -40.65
C CYS A 208 -24.52 -37.49 -39.52
N TYR A 209 -24.74 -36.95 -38.31
CA TYR A 209 -25.10 -37.80 -37.18
C TYR A 209 -26.46 -38.50 -37.37
N GLU A 210 -27.45 -37.87 -38.02
CA GLU A 210 -28.76 -38.50 -38.26
C GLU A 210 -28.65 -39.71 -39.19
N LYS A 211 -27.70 -39.69 -40.14
CA LYS A 211 -27.39 -40.85 -40.97
C LYS A 211 -26.73 -41.94 -40.13
N ASP A 212 -25.71 -41.59 -39.35
CA ASP A 212 -24.92 -42.57 -38.62
C ASP A 212 -25.67 -43.23 -37.46
N PHE A 213 -26.58 -42.52 -36.79
CA PHE A 213 -27.51 -43.13 -35.84
C PHE A 213 -28.48 -44.11 -36.52
N ARG A 214 -29.03 -43.77 -37.70
CA ARG A 214 -29.92 -44.68 -38.44
C ARG A 214 -29.20 -45.96 -38.88
N GLU A 215 -27.91 -45.85 -39.19
CA GLU A 215 -27.06 -46.98 -39.56
C GLU A 215 -26.45 -47.71 -38.34
N ASN A 216 -26.78 -47.30 -37.10
CA ASN A 216 -26.23 -47.81 -35.84
C ASN A 216 -24.69 -47.81 -35.80
N LYS A 217 -24.06 -46.81 -36.43
CA LYS A 217 -22.60 -46.68 -36.45
C LYS A 217 -22.05 -46.03 -35.18
N ILE A 218 -22.86 -45.22 -34.51
CA ILE A 218 -22.46 -44.35 -33.40
C ILE A 218 -23.50 -44.43 -32.27
N ASP A 219 -23.02 -44.31 -31.04
CA ASP A 219 -23.85 -44.21 -29.82
C ASP A 219 -24.03 -42.74 -29.39
N CYS A 220 -23.07 -41.89 -29.75
CA CYS A 220 -23.06 -40.47 -29.43
C CYS A 220 -22.44 -39.64 -30.56
N ALA A 221 -22.89 -38.41 -30.73
CA ALA A 221 -22.34 -37.40 -31.63
C ALA A 221 -21.99 -36.13 -30.85
N LEU A 222 -20.76 -35.64 -31.02
CA LEU A 222 -20.24 -34.43 -30.39
C LEU A 222 -19.92 -33.38 -31.46
N PHE A 223 -20.55 -32.22 -31.36
CA PHE A 223 -20.11 -31.00 -32.04
C PHE A 223 -19.23 -30.20 -31.09
N PHE A 224 -17.99 -29.96 -31.47
CA PHE A 224 -16.98 -29.33 -30.64
C PHE A 224 -16.45 -28.03 -31.27
N SER A 225 -16.66 -26.90 -30.60
CA SER A 225 -16.11 -25.60 -31.02
C SER A 225 -14.89 -25.22 -30.21
N TYR A 226 -13.76 -24.98 -30.87
CA TYR A 226 -12.47 -24.77 -30.19
C TYR A 226 -12.24 -23.35 -29.67
N ARG A 227 -12.90 -22.35 -30.26
CA ARG A 227 -12.65 -20.92 -29.98
C ARG A 227 -13.84 -20.19 -29.37
N THR A 228 -15.05 -20.72 -29.50
CA THR A 228 -16.23 -20.05 -29.00
C THR A 228 -17.20 -20.99 -28.28
N PRO A 229 -17.73 -20.61 -27.11
CA PRO A 229 -18.82 -21.34 -26.46
C PRO A 229 -20.18 -21.04 -27.10
N GLN A 230 -20.24 -20.09 -28.05
CA GLN A 230 -21.50 -19.68 -28.67
C GLN A 230 -21.77 -20.48 -29.94
N ILE A 231 -22.82 -21.31 -29.90
CA ILE A 231 -23.30 -22.10 -31.03
C ILE A 231 -24.73 -21.60 -31.35
N PRO A 232 -24.95 -20.92 -32.50
CA PRO A 232 -26.22 -20.25 -32.78
C PRO A 232 -27.43 -21.17 -32.69
N ASN A 233 -28.49 -20.68 -32.06
CA ASN A 233 -29.78 -21.39 -31.89
C ASN A 233 -29.68 -22.75 -31.16
N VAL A 234 -28.53 -23.07 -30.56
CA VAL A 234 -28.32 -24.31 -29.80
C VAL A 234 -27.92 -24.00 -28.36
N CYS A 235 -26.79 -23.30 -28.14
CA CYS A 235 -26.36 -22.95 -26.79
C CYS A 235 -25.46 -21.71 -26.74
N LYS A 236 -25.51 -21.01 -25.60
CA LYS A 236 -24.56 -19.94 -25.21
C LYS A 236 -23.80 -20.37 -23.93
N ALA A 237 -23.42 -21.63 -23.83
CA ALA A 237 -22.99 -22.22 -22.56
C ALA A 237 -21.56 -22.77 -22.65
N ILE A 238 -20.79 -22.52 -21.58
CA ILE A 238 -19.48 -23.12 -21.31
C ILE A 238 -19.65 -24.57 -20.79
N ILE A 239 -20.88 -25.07 -20.76
CA ILE A 239 -21.23 -26.41 -20.28
C ILE A 239 -21.80 -27.18 -21.48
N PRO A 240 -21.49 -28.48 -21.62
CA PRO A 240 -22.03 -29.30 -22.70
C PRO A 240 -23.56 -29.27 -22.73
N HIS A 241 -24.12 -29.04 -23.90
CA HIS A 241 -25.56 -29.06 -24.13
C HIS A 241 -25.97 -30.38 -24.77
N TYR A 242 -26.83 -31.14 -24.08
CA TYR A 242 -27.25 -32.48 -24.48
C TYR A 242 -28.64 -32.46 -25.11
N LEU A 243 -28.80 -33.13 -26.24
CA LEU A 243 -30.06 -33.39 -26.94
C LEU A 243 -30.26 -34.89 -27.14
N ASP A 244 -31.48 -35.28 -27.51
CA ASP A 244 -31.87 -36.65 -27.88
C ASP A 244 -31.43 -37.71 -26.86
N ASP A 245 -31.80 -37.49 -25.59
CA ASP A 245 -31.42 -38.36 -24.46
C ASP A 245 -29.88 -38.56 -24.36
N SER A 246 -29.15 -37.46 -24.44
CA SER A 246 -27.68 -37.40 -24.37
C SER A 246 -26.93 -38.06 -25.53
N LYS A 247 -27.61 -38.33 -26.64
CA LYS A 247 -26.97 -38.85 -27.86
C LYS A 247 -26.28 -37.77 -28.69
N VAL A 248 -26.79 -36.54 -28.67
CA VAL A 248 -26.21 -35.43 -29.42
C VAL A 248 -25.72 -34.37 -28.44
N VAL A 249 -24.47 -33.95 -28.58
CA VAL A 249 -23.82 -33.04 -27.63
C VAL A 249 -23.18 -31.89 -28.38
N TYR A 250 -23.41 -30.69 -27.88
CA TYR A 250 -22.76 -29.47 -28.35
C TYR A 250 -21.89 -28.91 -27.24
N TYR A 251 -20.62 -28.69 -27.53
CA TYR A 251 -19.68 -28.14 -26.56
C TYR A 251 -18.74 -27.14 -27.22
N GLY A 252 -18.46 -26.03 -26.53
CA GLY A 252 -17.60 -24.99 -27.05
C GLY A 252 -16.70 -24.40 -25.98
N LEU A 253 -15.44 -24.15 -26.35
CA LEU A 253 -14.41 -23.59 -25.47
C LEU A 253 -14.30 -22.08 -25.60
N ASN A 254 -13.73 -21.45 -24.57
CA ASN A 254 -13.40 -20.03 -24.60
C ASN A 254 -12.01 -19.81 -25.24
N ASP A 255 -11.89 -18.87 -26.19
CA ASP A 255 -10.63 -18.53 -26.85
C ASP A 255 -9.53 -18.05 -25.88
N ASN A 256 -9.92 -17.62 -24.67
CA ASN A 256 -9.01 -17.15 -23.63
C ASN A 256 -8.31 -18.30 -22.87
N LEU A 257 -8.70 -19.55 -23.10
CA LEU A 257 -8.04 -20.71 -22.47
C LEU A 257 -6.67 -20.98 -23.12
N THR A 258 -5.70 -21.34 -22.29
CA THR A 258 -4.37 -21.80 -22.75
C THR A 258 -4.47 -23.20 -23.38
N LYS A 259 -3.49 -23.58 -24.22
CA LYS A 259 -3.45 -24.91 -24.86
C LYS A 259 -3.57 -26.06 -23.83
N PRO A 260 -2.84 -26.07 -22.70
CA PRO A 260 -3.01 -27.12 -21.68
C PRO A 260 -4.43 -27.14 -21.08
N GLN A 261 -5.03 -25.97 -20.82
CA GLN A 261 -6.39 -25.91 -20.29
C GLN A 261 -7.42 -26.43 -21.30
N LYS A 262 -7.29 -26.06 -22.57
CA LYS A 262 -8.17 -26.59 -23.63
C LYS A 262 -8.05 -28.10 -23.76
N ARG A 263 -6.82 -28.63 -23.70
CA ARG A 263 -6.59 -30.08 -23.71
C ARG A 263 -7.29 -30.78 -22.54
N LEU A 264 -7.20 -30.24 -21.32
CA LEU A 264 -7.91 -30.78 -20.15
C LEU A 264 -9.43 -30.75 -20.32
N GLU A 265 -9.99 -29.67 -20.87
CA GLU A 265 -11.43 -29.56 -21.15
C GLU A 265 -11.90 -30.55 -22.22
N MET A 266 -11.07 -30.78 -23.26
CA MET A 266 -11.30 -31.79 -24.28
C MET A 266 -11.31 -33.20 -23.68
N GLU A 267 -10.32 -33.54 -22.87
CA GLU A 267 -10.26 -34.83 -22.19
C GLU A 267 -11.46 -35.02 -21.24
N SER A 268 -11.82 -33.96 -20.49
CA SER A 268 -12.95 -33.99 -19.56
C SER A 268 -14.30 -34.19 -20.27
N ILE A 269 -14.52 -33.61 -21.45
CA ILE A 269 -15.76 -33.86 -22.19
C ILE A 269 -15.82 -35.29 -22.70
N ILE A 270 -14.71 -35.84 -23.22
CA ILE A 270 -14.65 -37.24 -23.67
C ILE A 270 -14.93 -38.18 -22.49
N GLU A 271 -14.34 -37.90 -21.31
CA GLU A 271 -14.55 -38.66 -20.08
C GLU A 271 -16.03 -38.64 -19.65
N LYS A 272 -16.65 -37.46 -19.64
CA LYS A 272 -18.07 -37.31 -19.31
C LYS A 272 -18.95 -38.11 -20.26
N LEU A 273 -18.68 -38.06 -21.57
CA LEU A 273 -19.45 -38.83 -22.55
C LEU A 273 -19.25 -40.33 -22.38
N TYR A 274 -18.03 -40.77 -22.09
CA TYR A 274 -17.74 -42.16 -21.78
C TYR A 274 -18.58 -42.63 -20.59
N TYR A 275 -18.58 -41.91 -19.47
CA TYR A 275 -19.35 -42.33 -18.29
C TYR A 275 -20.86 -42.29 -18.51
N ILE A 276 -21.42 -41.24 -19.12
CA ILE A 276 -22.87 -41.14 -19.39
C ILE A 276 -23.34 -42.36 -20.20
N HIS A 277 -22.60 -42.76 -21.23
CA HIS A 277 -22.97 -43.88 -22.09
C HIS A 277 -22.55 -45.24 -21.52
N ASN A 278 -21.57 -45.29 -20.63
CA ASN A 278 -21.22 -46.48 -19.86
C ASN A 278 -22.30 -46.79 -18.80
N GLU A 279 -22.79 -45.78 -18.07
CA GLU A 279 -23.88 -45.88 -17.08
C GLU A 279 -25.17 -46.38 -17.72
N LYS A 280 -25.57 -45.84 -18.88
CA LYS A 280 -26.76 -46.33 -19.63
C LYS A 280 -26.63 -47.78 -20.11
N LYS A 281 -25.39 -48.25 -20.39
CA LYS A 281 -25.11 -49.68 -20.69
C LYS A 281 -25.10 -50.55 -19.43
N THR A 282 -24.60 -50.03 -18.31
CA THR A 282 -24.56 -50.75 -17.03
C THR A 282 -25.90 -50.78 -16.29
N GLU A 283 -26.77 -49.78 -16.42
CA GLU A 283 -28.14 -49.80 -15.89
C GLU A 283 -29.00 -50.92 -16.50
N LYS A 284 -28.66 -51.39 -17.71
CA LYS A 284 -29.22 -52.62 -18.29
C LYS A 284 -28.64 -53.91 -17.68
N MET A 285 -27.53 -53.85 -16.95
CA MET A 285 -26.78 -55.00 -16.40
C MET A 285 -26.69 -55.08 -14.86
N SER A 286 -26.89 -54.01 -14.08
CA SER A 286 -26.42 -53.95 -12.67
C SER A 286 -27.43 -53.41 -11.63
N LYS A 287 -28.65 -53.94 -11.57
CA LYS A 287 -29.58 -53.67 -10.45
C LYS A 287 -29.11 -54.18 -9.07
N ASP A 288 -28.01 -54.93 -8.98
CA ASP A 288 -27.68 -55.72 -7.77
C ASP A 288 -26.47 -55.25 -6.91
N VAL A 289 -25.67 -54.23 -7.28
CA VAL A 289 -24.35 -53.98 -6.61
C VAL A 289 -24.14 -52.56 -5.99
N SER A 290 -25.04 -51.58 -6.21
CA SER A 290 -24.80 -50.14 -5.98
C SER A 290 -24.65 -49.62 -4.52
N ASN A 291 -25.16 -50.30 -3.48
CA ASN A 291 -25.28 -49.68 -2.15
C ASN A 291 -23.98 -49.48 -1.35
N MET A 292 -22.84 -50.07 -1.75
CA MET A 292 -21.64 -50.10 -0.91
C MET A 292 -20.66 -48.93 -1.11
N ASN A 293 -20.71 -48.24 -2.26
CA ASN A 293 -19.66 -47.26 -2.64
C ASN A 293 -19.93 -45.82 -2.17
N ILE A 294 -21.20 -45.44 -2.03
CA ILE A 294 -21.61 -44.07 -1.63
C ILE A 294 -21.20 -43.77 -0.18
N TYR A 295 -21.28 -44.76 0.71
CA TYR A 295 -20.91 -44.58 2.11
C TYR A 295 -19.40 -44.37 2.31
N ASN A 296 -18.57 -45.02 1.49
CA ASN A 296 -17.11 -44.90 1.59
C ASN A 296 -16.62 -43.51 1.18
N ASN A 297 -17.20 -42.92 0.13
CA ASN A 297 -16.85 -41.58 -0.32
C ASN A 297 -17.24 -40.51 0.71
N TYR A 298 -18.44 -40.63 1.29
CA TYR A 298 -18.88 -39.70 2.33
C TYR A 298 -18.04 -39.81 3.61
N LEU A 299 -17.56 -41.02 3.95
CA LEU A 299 -16.67 -41.21 5.10
C LEU A 299 -15.30 -40.53 4.92
N SER A 300 -14.78 -40.50 3.69
CA SER A 300 -13.49 -39.87 3.37
C SER A 300 -13.55 -38.36 3.55
N GLU A 301 -14.60 -37.72 3.02
CA GLU A 301 -14.81 -36.27 3.11
C GLU A 301 -14.93 -35.81 4.58
N LEU A 302 -15.68 -36.56 5.40
CA LEU A 302 -15.81 -36.26 6.82
C LEU A 302 -14.47 -36.34 7.58
N ASN A 303 -13.59 -37.27 7.20
CA ASN A 303 -12.28 -37.40 7.84
C ASN A 303 -11.32 -36.27 7.48
N GLU A 304 -11.31 -35.82 6.22
CA GLU A 304 -10.49 -34.69 5.78
C GLU A 304 -10.89 -33.38 6.47
N ASN A 305 -12.20 -33.11 6.54
CA ASN A 305 -12.73 -31.96 7.26
C ASN A 305 -12.34 -31.97 8.74
N LYS A 306 -12.40 -33.14 9.39
CA LYS A 306 -11.97 -33.30 10.79
C LYS A 306 -10.49 -32.97 10.98
N ILE A 307 -9.62 -33.37 10.06
CA ILE A 307 -8.17 -33.07 10.14
C ILE A 307 -7.94 -31.55 10.01
N TYR A 308 -8.60 -30.91 9.05
CA TYR A 308 -8.48 -29.46 8.82
C TYR A 308 -8.86 -28.65 10.06
N TYR A 309 -10.03 -28.91 10.66
CA TYR A 309 -10.48 -28.17 11.84
C TYR A 309 -9.61 -28.42 13.07
N ASN A 310 -9.08 -29.63 13.25
CA ASN A 310 -8.13 -29.92 14.33
C ASN A 310 -6.82 -29.11 14.19
N LYS A 311 -6.35 -28.87 12.97
CA LYS A 311 -5.18 -28.02 12.72
C LYS A 311 -5.46 -26.57 13.08
N LYS A 312 -6.58 -26.00 12.62
CA LYS A 312 -7.01 -24.64 12.99
C LYS A 312 -7.17 -24.47 14.49
N LEU A 313 -7.72 -25.46 15.18
CA LEU A 313 -7.90 -25.41 16.63
C LEU A 313 -6.56 -25.32 17.37
N LYS A 314 -5.53 -26.06 16.91
CA LYS A 314 -4.17 -25.98 17.47
C LYS A 314 -3.50 -24.61 17.22
N GLU A 315 -3.74 -24.01 16.05
CA GLU A 315 -3.23 -22.66 15.73
C GLU A 315 -3.86 -21.62 16.66
N ASN A 316 -5.18 -21.61 16.77
CA ASN A 316 -5.91 -20.70 17.67
C ASN A 316 -5.48 -20.87 19.14
N GLN A 317 -5.17 -22.09 19.58
CA GLN A 317 -4.65 -22.32 20.94
C GLN A 317 -3.29 -21.66 21.19
N LYS A 318 -2.44 -21.52 20.16
CA LYS A 318 -1.18 -20.78 20.29
C LYS A 318 -1.44 -19.28 20.46
N ASP A 319 -2.38 -18.74 19.68
CA ASP A 319 -2.75 -17.33 19.76
C ASP A 319 -3.40 -17.00 21.10
N ILE A 320 -4.27 -17.88 21.62
CA ILE A 320 -4.84 -17.75 22.97
C ILE A 320 -3.72 -17.63 24.01
N LYS A 321 -2.75 -18.56 23.99
CA LYS A 321 -1.62 -18.51 24.94
C LYS A 321 -0.78 -17.23 24.81
N LEU A 322 -0.60 -16.74 23.59
CA LEU A 322 0.10 -15.47 23.35
C LEU A 322 -0.65 -14.29 23.99
N TYR A 323 -1.96 -14.23 23.81
CA TYR A 323 -2.78 -13.15 24.37
C TYR A 323 -2.91 -13.25 25.89
N GLU A 324 -3.03 -14.45 26.46
CA GLU A 324 -2.98 -14.68 27.90
C GLU A 324 -1.67 -14.16 28.50
N GLY A 325 -0.54 -14.39 27.82
CA GLY A 325 0.76 -13.85 28.21
C GLY A 325 0.78 -12.31 28.22
N LYS A 326 0.22 -11.67 27.19
CA LYS A 326 0.11 -10.20 27.11
C LYS A 326 -0.79 -9.62 28.20
N ILE A 327 -1.92 -10.26 28.49
CA ILE A 327 -2.82 -9.85 29.58
C ILE A 327 -2.07 -9.92 30.91
N SER A 328 -1.37 -11.03 31.19
CA SER A 328 -0.60 -11.19 32.42
C SER A 328 0.47 -10.12 32.59
N GLU A 329 1.13 -9.71 31.51
CA GLU A 329 2.14 -8.65 31.56
C GLU A 329 1.51 -7.28 31.83
N ASN A 330 0.39 -6.96 31.19
CA ASN A 330 -0.36 -5.73 31.46
C ASN A 330 -0.87 -5.68 32.90
N ASP A 331 -1.35 -6.80 33.45
CA ASP A 331 -1.77 -6.90 34.85
C ASP A 331 -0.63 -6.60 35.82
N LYS A 332 0.60 -7.06 35.53
CA LYS A 332 1.79 -6.72 36.35
C LYS A 332 2.09 -5.23 36.29
N GLN A 333 2.03 -4.64 35.11
CA GLN A 333 2.27 -3.19 34.92
C GLN A 333 1.22 -2.36 35.65
N LEU A 334 -0.06 -2.71 35.54
CA LEU A 334 -1.16 -2.07 36.27
C LEU A 334 -0.96 -2.19 37.78
N ASN A 335 -0.58 -3.38 38.27
CA ASN A 335 -0.30 -3.59 39.69
C ASN A 335 0.84 -2.70 40.20
N ASN A 336 1.93 -2.58 39.44
CA ASN A 336 3.05 -1.72 39.81
C ASN A 336 2.62 -0.25 39.86
N LEU A 337 1.90 0.22 38.84
CA LEU A 337 1.40 1.58 38.78
C LEU A 337 0.43 1.90 39.93
N TYR A 338 -0.45 0.96 40.28
CA TYR A 338 -1.36 1.13 41.41
C TYR A 338 -0.63 1.26 42.75
N ARG A 339 0.46 0.50 42.94
CA ARG A 339 1.31 0.67 44.12
C ARG A 339 1.98 2.03 44.15
N GLU A 340 2.54 2.48 43.03
CA GLU A 340 3.16 3.81 42.93
C GLU A 340 2.17 4.94 43.23
N ILE A 341 0.95 4.85 42.68
CA ILE A 341 -0.13 5.81 42.96
C ILE A 341 -0.44 5.86 44.45
N GLN A 342 -0.55 4.69 45.10
CA GLN A 342 -0.86 4.56 46.51
C GLN A 342 0.29 5.04 47.40
N GLU A 343 1.53 4.66 47.10
CA GLU A 343 2.72 5.03 47.87
C GLU A 343 2.99 6.53 47.83
N ASN A 344 2.80 7.15 46.66
CA ASN A 344 3.05 8.57 46.44
C ASN A 344 1.80 9.45 46.63
N ASN A 345 0.65 8.87 47.00
CA ASN A 345 -0.64 9.57 47.16
C ASN A 345 -1.03 10.41 45.93
N ILE A 346 -0.85 9.86 44.74
CA ILE A 346 -1.16 10.54 43.48
C ILE A 346 -2.69 10.58 43.30
N ASN A 347 -3.23 11.77 43.02
CA ASN A 347 -4.64 11.91 42.69
C ASN A 347 -4.88 11.50 41.23
N VAL A 348 -5.72 10.50 41.01
CA VAL A 348 -6.04 9.95 39.69
C VAL A 348 -7.55 9.81 39.53
N ASP A 349 -8.04 9.88 38.28
CA ASP A 349 -9.45 9.70 37.96
C ASP A 349 -9.91 8.29 38.39
N PRO A 350 -10.89 8.18 39.32
CA PRO A 350 -11.37 6.89 39.81
C PRO A 350 -11.97 5.99 38.73
N SER A 351 -12.46 6.54 37.62
CA SER A 351 -13.08 5.76 36.52
C SER A 351 -12.07 4.95 35.71
N LEU A 352 -10.79 5.28 35.81
CA LEU A 352 -9.68 4.60 35.12
C LEU A 352 -9.07 3.45 35.94
N LEU A 353 -9.55 3.24 37.16
CA LEU A 353 -9.04 2.20 38.05
C LEU A 353 -9.86 0.92 37.87
N ASP A 354 -9.17 -0.21 37.66
CA ASP A 354 -9.78 -1.52 37.88
C ASP A 354 -10.04 -1.66 39.39
N ASP A 355 -11.29 -1.50 39.79
CA ASP A 355 -11.69 -1.51 41.19
C ASP A 355 -11.34 -2.80 41.92
N LYS A 356 -11.33 -3.95 41.22
CA LYS A 356 -10.98 -5.24 41.83
C LYS A 356 -9.49 -5.31 42.11
N LEU A 357 -8.66 -5.00 41.11
CA LEU A 357 -7.20 -5.10 41.21
C LEU A 357 -6.62 -4.00 42.11
N TYR A 358 -7.14 -2.77 42.00
CA TYR A 358 -6.75 -1.65 42.85
C TYR A 358 -7.08 -1.91 44.34
N ARG A 359 -8.29 -2.43 44.61
CA ARG A 359 -8.73 -2.80 45.97
C ARG A 359 -7.87 -3.92 46.56
N GLN A 360 -7.45 -4.91 45.76
CA GLN A 360 -6.56 -5.97 46.21
C GLN A 360 -5.19 -5.45 46.68
N ASN A 361 -4.58 -4.52 45.94
CA ASN A 361 -3.32 -3.89 46.36
C ASN A 361 -3.51 -3.06 47.64
N LEU A 362 -4.61 -2.31 47.74
CA LEU A 362 -4.93 -1.54 48.94
C LEU A 362 -5.12 -2.45 50.17
N ILE A 363 -5.84 -3.57 50.02
CA ILE A 363 -6.00 -4.60 51.05
C ILE A 363 -4.65 -5.13 51.52
N LYS A 364 -3.75 -5.46 50.59
CA LYS A 364 -2.40 -5.97 50.90
C LYS A 364 -1.60 -4.95 51.71
N ARG A 365 -1.56 -3.69 51.27
CA ARG A 365 -0.86 -2.60 51.96
C ARG A 365 -1.42 -2.35 53.36
N VAL A 366 -2.75 -2.38 53.51
CA VAL A 366 -3.43 -2.25 54.81
C VAL A 366 -3.10 -3.44 55.72
N LYS A 367 -3.01 -4.65 55.18
CA LYS A 367 -2.64 -5.86 55.94
C LYS A 367 -1.20 -5.76 56.46
N GLU A 368 -0.25 -5.41 55.60
CA GLU A 368 1.16 -5.20 55.97
C GLU A 368 1.32 -4.12 57.05
N TRP A 369 0.60 -3.00 56.92
CA TRP A 369 0.56 -1.95 57.95
C TRP A 369 -0.04 -2.47 59.26
N LYS A 370 -1.13 -3.24 59.19
CA LYS A 370 -1.84 -3.76 60.36
C LYS A 370 -0.97 -4.75 61.16
N ASP A 371 -0.15 -5.53 60.46
CA ASP A 371 0.77 -6.49 61.06
C ASP A 371 2.01 -5.83 61.68
N SER A 372 2.44 -4.69 61.15
CA SER A 372 3.64 -3.95 61.59
C SER A 372 3.38 -2.81 62.58
N SER A 373 2.17 -2.23 62.59
CA SER A 373 1.82 -1.09 63.44
C SER A 373 1.23 -1.54 64.78
N LYS A 374 1.66 -0.89 65.87
CA LYS A 374 1.07 -1.05 67.22
C LYS A 374 -0.43 -0.70 67.25
N ASN A 375 -0.89 0.11 66.29
CA ASN A 375 -2.28 0.53 66.16
C ASN A 375 -3.15 -0.43 65.32
N GLY A 376 -2.56 -1.43 64.66
CA GLY A 376 -3.29 -2.38 63.81
C GLY A 376 -4.31 -3.26 64.53
N ARG A 377 -4.14 -3.45 65.85
CA ARG A 377 -5.07 -4.24 66.70
C ARG A 377 -6.18 -3.39 67.35
N LYS A 378 -6.17 -2.08 67.18
CA LYS A 378 -7.17 -1.18 67.81
C LYS A 378 -8.50 -1.25 67.06
N LYS A 379 -9.61 -1.05 67.78
CA LYS A 379 -10.97 -0.97 67.18
C LYS A 379 -11.06 0.12 66.10
N GLU A 380 -10.30 1.20 66.26
CA GLU A 380 -10.25 2.35 65.35
C GLU A 380 -9.14 2.25 64.28
N TRP A 381 -8.67 1.04 63.96
CA TRP A 381 -7.53 0.83 63.05
C TRP A 381 -7.68 1.57 61.71
N ARG A 382 -8.89 1.77 61.17
CA ARG A 382 -9.12 2.50 59.91
C ARG A 382 -8.69 3.97 59.98
N LYS A 383 -8.91 4.62 61.13
CA LYS A 383 -8.51 6.02 61.37
C LYS A 383 -7.00 6.13 61.42
N TYR A 384 -6.37 5.30 62.26
CA TYR A 384 -4.91 5.24 62.39
C TYR A 384 -4.23 4.86 61.07
N CYS A 385 -4.78 3.92 60.32
CA CYS A 385 -4.28 3.52 58.99
C CYS A 385 -4.30 4.70 58.00
N SER A 386 -5.41 5.44 57.97
CA SER A 386 -5.56 6.60 57.08
C SER A 386 -4.58 7.73 57.41
N GLU A 387 -4.28 7.92 58.70
CA GLU A 387 -3.35 8.94 59.20
C GLU A 387 -1.88 8.51 58.99
N GLU A 388 -1.52 7.28 59.38
CA GLU A 388 -0.14 6.78 59.32
C GLU A 388 0.34 6.48 57.89
N LEU A 389 -0.53 5.96 57.02
CA LEU A 389 -0.21 5.72 55.60
C LEU A 389 -0.46 6.96 54.71
N LYS A 390 -0.94 8.07 55.29
CA LYS A 390 -1.27 9.32 54.60
C LYS A 390 -2.20 9.13 53.39
N LEU A 391 -3.18 8.24 53.49
CA LEU A 391 -3.98 7.79 52.36
C LEU A 391 -4.74 8.92 51.67
N SER A 392 -4.87 8.80 50.34
CA SER A 392 -5.70 9.67 49.49
C SER A 392 -7.18 9.60 49.87
N GLU A 393 -7.99 10.57 49.43
CA GLU A 393 -9.44 10.56 49.67
C GLU A 393 -10.12 9.34 49.01
N SER A 394 -9.66 8.96 47.82
CA SER A 394 -10.11 7.76 47.10
C SER A 394 -9.84 6.48 47.90
N ASP A 395 -8.62 6.33 48.43
CA ASP A 395 -8.24 5.18 49.26
C ASP A 395 -9.03 5.13 50.57
N ARG A 396 -9.26 6.29 51.22
CA ARG A 396 -10.07 6.37 52.44
C ARG A 396 -11.50 5.91 52.21
N ASN A 397 -12.09 6.27 51.07
CA ASN A 397 -13.42 5.82 50.71
C ASN A 397 -13.47 4.31 50.42
N LYS A 398 -12.45 3.77 49.74
CA LYS A 398 -12.34 2.32 49.47
C LYS A 398 -12.09 1.51 50.74
N ILE A 399 -11.33 2.02 51.73
CA ILE A 399 -11.07 1.35 53.02
C ILE A 399 -12.32 1.18 53.88
N LYS A 400 -13.26 2.12 53.84
CA LYS A 400 -14.54 2.01 54.57
C LYS A 400 -15.27 0.71 54.21
N ASN A 401 -15.08 0.24 52.98
CA ASN A 401 -15.74 -0.94 52.42
C ASN A 401 -14.89 -2.23 52.49
N ILE A 402 -13.70 -2.20 53.12
CA ILE A 402 -12.90 -3.41 53.37
C ILE A 402 -13.38 -4.06 54.68
N LYS A 403 -13.82 -5.32 54.60
CA LYS A 403 -14.26 -6.08 55.77
C LYS A 403 -13.05 -6.65 56.51
N VAL A 404 -13.18 -6.82 57.83
CA VAL A 404 -12.07 -7.28 58.69
C VAL A 404 -11.57 -8.68 58.35
N ASN A 405 -12.47 -9.54 57.86
CA ASN A 405 -12.14 -10.89 57.39
C ASN A 405 -11.32 -10.89 56.09
N GLU A 406 -11.39 -9.84 55.26
CA GLU A 406 -10.54 -9.67 54.07
C GLU A 406 -9.09 -9.26 54.44
N LEU A 407 -8.85 -8.89 55.71
CA LEU A 407 -7.56 -8.51 56.27
C LEU A 407 -6.98 -9.59 57.20
N SER A 408 -7.65 -10.74 57.32
CA SER A 408 -7.19 -11.87 58.12
C SER A 408 -6.17 -12.70 57.35
#